data_AF-A0A7C7T0S3-F1
#
_entry.id   AF-A0A7C7T0S3-F1
#
_cell.length_a   1.000
_cell.length_b   1.000
_cell.length_c   1.000
_cell.angle_alpha   90.00
_cell.angle_beta   90.00
_cell.angle_gamma   90.00
#
_symmetry.space_group_name_H-M   'P 1'
#
loop_
_entity.id
_entity.type
_entity.pdbx_description
1 polymer ?
#
loop_
_entity_poly.entity_id
_entity_poly.type
_entity_poly.pdbx_seq_one_letter_code
_entity_poly.pdbx_strand_id
1 'polypeptide(L)'
;MARTRRRGFTLVELLVVITIIGMLMALLLPAVQAAREAARGNTCRNNIRQLVLAAQNLESSKNRYPGYTNPLPWGVNYRRVSAYVELLPFLDNNPLYDEWRDPAVAIPEAPFMEILHCPSIGSPDRTLPTNAYP
;
A
#
# COMPACT_ATOMS: atom_id res chain seq x y z
N MET A 1 48.98 27.19 33.97
CA MET A 1 47.68 26.64 33.53
C MET A 1 46.76 27.80 33.13
N ALA A 2 46.59 28.06 31.83
CA ALA A 2 45.70 29.13 31.37
C ALA A 2 44.23 28.68 31.53
N ARG A 3 43.45 29.38 32.36
CA ARG A 3 42.00 29.15 32.49
C ARG A 3 41.31 29.64 31.21
N THR A 4 40.80 28.71 30.42
CA THR A 4 39.88 29.00 29.31
C THR A 4 38.63 29.66 29.89
N ARG A 5 38.43 30.96 29.63
CA ARG A 5 37.19 31.68 29.95
C ARG A 5 36.03 31.01 29.21
N ARG A 6 35.16 30.32 29.94
CA ARG A 6 33.88 29.86 29.40
C ARG A 6 33.01 31.10 29.12
N ARG A 7 32.62 31.31 27.87
CA ARG A 7 31.62 32.31 27.49
C ARG A 7 30.26 31.82 27.97
N GLY A 8 29.62 32.57 28.87
CA GLY A 8 28.23 32.33 29.26
C GLY A 8 27.29 32.82 28.17
N PHE A 9 26.24 32.05 27.89
CA PHE A 9 25.21 32.42 26.93
C PHE A 9 24.30 33.48 27.55
N THR A 10 23.99 34.55 26.84
CA THR A 10 23.02 35.54 27.32
C THR A 10 21.60 34.99 27.15
N LEU A 11 20.70 35.31 28.10
CA LEU A 11 19.29 34.89 28.02
C LEU A 11 18.64 35.35 26.69
N VAL A 12 19.07 36.50 26.20
CA VAL A 12 18.62 37.09 24.93
C VAL A 12 19.07 36.26 23.71
N GLU A 13 20.32 35.79 23.67
CA GLU A 13 20.78 34.91 22.59
C GLU A 13 19.95 33.62 22.53
N LEU A 14 19.55 33.07 23.68
CA LEU A 14 18.72 31.87 23.72
C LEU A 14 17.30 32.15 23.25
N LEU A 15 16.75 33.29 23.68
CA LEU A 15 15.42 33.73 23.30
C LEU A 15 15.29 33.93 21.78
N VAL A 16 16.27 34.54 21.13
CA VAL A 16 16.24 34.76 19.67
C VAL A 16 16.30 33.43 18.90
N VAL A 17 17.08 32.46 19.37
CA VAL A 17 17.19 31.17 18.69
C VAL A 17 15.87 30.39 18.77
N ILE A 18 15.22 30.36 19.93
CA ILE A 18 13.94 29.66 20.06
C ILE A 18 12.83 30.32 19.23
N THR A 19 12.83 31.65 19.10
CA THR A 19 11.83 32.35 18.27
C THR A 19 12.02 32.06 16.78
N ILE A 20 13.26 32.03 16.30
CA ILE A 20 13.56 31.67 14.90
C ILE A 20 13.14 30.22 14.61
N ILE A 21 13.50 29.27 15.48
CA ILE A 21 13.10 27.86 15.30
C ILE A 21 11.57 27.70 15.32
N GLY A 22 10.89 28.40 16.24
CA GLY A 22 9.43 28.40 16.34
C GLY A 22 8.75 28.91 15.07
N MET A 23 9.25 30.00 14.47
CA MET A 23 8.74 30.53 13.20
C MET A 23 8.95 29.56 12.04
N LEU A 24 10.12 28.93 11.95
CA LEU A 24 10.40 27.93 10.92
C LEU A 24 9.46 26.71 11.05
N MET A 25 9.24 26.21 12.27
CA MET A 25 8.35 25.06 12.51
C MET A 25 6.88 25.37 12.21
N ALA A 26 6.42 26.58 12.52
CA ALA A 26 5.05 27.01 12.23
C ALA A 26 4.72 26.96 10.72
N LEU A 27 5.69 27.27 9.86
CA LEU A 27 5.54 27.20 8.41
C LEU A 27 5.60 25.75 7.87
N LEU A 28 6.28 24.84 8.57
CA LEU A 28 6.43 23.44 8.14
C LEU A 28 5.19 22.58 8.43
N LEU A 29 4.44 22.87 9.49
CA LEU A 29 3.28 22.07 9.90
C LEU A 29 2.20 21.90 8.80
N PRO A 30 1.71 22.97 8.13
CA PRO A 30 0.73 22.81 7.04
C PRO A 30 1.30 22.08 5.82
N ALA A 31 2.60 22.27 5.53
CA ALA A 31 3.27 21.62 4.40
C ALA A 31 3.35 20.09 4.57
N VAL A 32 3.56 19.59 5.79
CA VAL A 32 3.65 18.15 6.07
C VAL A 32 2.33 17.43 5.82
N GLN A 33 1.19 18.07 6.06
CA GLN A 33 -0.14 17.47 5.82
C GLN A 33 -0.43 17.34 4.32
N ALA A 34 -0.12 18.39 3.55
CA ALA A 34 -0.21 18.34 2.09
C ALA A 34 0.69 17.25 1.50
N ALA A 35 1.93 17.12 2.02
CA ALA A 35 2.85 16.07 1.59
C ALA A 35 2.33 14.66 1.93
N ARG A 36 1.74 14.46 3.10
CA ARG A 36 1.15 13.17 3.51
C ARG A 36 -0.03 12.78 2.61
N GLU A 37 -0.91 13.73 2.31
CA GLU A 37 -2.07 13.44 1.47
C GLU A 37 -1.66 13.18 0.01
N ALA A 38 -0.69 13.94 -0.51
CA ALA A 38 -0.09 13.66 -1.81
C ALA A 38 0.58 12.28 -1.85
N ALA A 39 1.27 11.87 -0.78
CA ALA A 39 1.86 10.53 -0.68
C ALA A 39 0.80 9.42 -0.72
N ARG A 40 -0.31 9.57 0.02
CA ARG A 40 -1.44 8.61 -0.02
C ARG A 40 -2.03 8.48 -1.43
N GLY A 41 -2.25 9.60 -2.11
CA GLY A 41 -2.71 9.61 -3.50
C GLY A 41 -1.72 8.95 -4.46
N ASN A 42 -0.42 9.21 -4.29
CA ASN A 42 0.63 8.60 -5.11
C ASN A 42 0.72 7.09 -4.92
N THR A 43 0.65 6.60 -3.68
CA THR A 43 0.61 5.16 -3.38
C THR A 43 -0.58 4.51 -4.07
N CYS A 44 -1.78 5.07 -3.96
CA CYS A 44 -2.98 4.51 -4.60
C CYS A 44 -2.85 4.45 -6.12
N ARG A 45 -2.36 5.52 -6.76
CA ARG A 45 -2.11 5.54 -8.21
C ARG A 45 -1.08 4.49 -8.62
N ASN A 46 -0.06 4.26 -7.80
CA ASN A 46 0.95 3.24 -8.06
C ASN A 46 0.38 1.83 -7.92
N ASN A 47 -0.46 1.57 -6.91
CA ASN A 47 -1.17 0.30 -6.77
C ASN A 47 -2.04 -0.01 -8.00
N ILE A 48 -2.81 0.98 -8.47
CA ILE A 48 -3.62 0.84 -9.70
C ILE A 48 -2.73 0.57 -10.91
N ARG A 49 -1.60 1.28 -11.04
CA ARG A 49 -0.65 1.02 -12.14
C ARG A 49 -0.11 -0.40 -12.09
N GLN A 50 0.22 -0.94 -10.92
CA GLN A 50 0.67 -2.33 -10.78
C GLN A 50 -0.42 -3.32 -11.19
N LEU A 51 -1.69 -3.08 -10.83
CA LEU A 51 -2.82 -3.91 -11.29
C LEU A 51 -3.00 -3.88 -12.81
N VAL A 52 -2.87 -2.70 -13.41
CA VAL A 52 -2.96 -2.55 -14.88
C VAL A 52 -1.81 -3.26 -15.58
N LEU A 53 -0.58 -3.13 -15.06
CA LEU A 53 0.58 -3.84 -15.59
C LEU A 53 0.40 -5.36 -15.49
N ALA A 54 -0.11 -5.86 -14.36
CA ALA A 54 -0.43 -7.28 -14.19
C ALA A 54 -1.48 -7.75 -15.22
N ALA A 55 -2.51 -6.95 -15.49
CA ALA A 55 -3.52 -7.27 -16.49
C ALA A 55 -2.97 -7.25 -17.92
N GLN A 56 -2.05 -6.35 -18.23
CA GLN A 56 -1.34 -6.34 -19.52
C GLN A 56 -0.42 -7.55 -19.67
N ASN A 57 0.31 -7.94 -18.62
CA ASN A 57 1.15 -9.13 -18.62
C ASN A 57 0.33 -10.42 -18.77
N LEU A 58 -0.86 -10.46 -18.16
CA LEU A 58 -1.83 -11.52 -18.37
C LEU A 58 -2.27 -11.58 -19.84
N GLU A 59 -2.61 -10.44 -20.42
CA GLU A 59 -3.03 -10.35 -21.83
C GLU A 59 -1.90 -10.82 -22.76
N SER A 60 -0.68 -10.36 -22.56
CA SER A 60 0.49 -10.82 -23.32
C SER A 60 0.76 -12.32 -23.19
N SER A 61 0.35 -12.95 -22.08
CA SER A 61 0.61 -14.38 -21.81
C SER A 61 -0.54 -15.29 -22.25
N LYS A 62 -1.79 -14.83 -22.11
CA LYS A 62 -3.01 -15.62 -22.33
C LYS A 62 -3.87 -15.12 -23.50
N ASN A 63 -3.43 -14.06 -24.19
CA ASN A 63 -4.13 -13.38 -25.29
C ASN A 63 -5.56 -12.96 -24.93
N ARG A 64 -5.80 -12.61 -23.67
CA ARG A 64 -7.09 -12.11 -23.18
C ARG A 64 -6.91 -11.28 -21.91
N TYR A 65 -7.79 -10.29 -21.75
CA TYR A 65 -7.95 -9.59 -20.47
C TYR A 65 -8.72 -10.45 -19.46
N PRO A 66 -8.57 -10.17 -18.15
CA PRO A 66 -9.30 -10.90 -17.13
C PRO A 66 -10.79 -10.54 -17.20
N GLY A 67 -11.67 -11.54 -17.25
CA GLY A 67 -13.11 -11.34 -17.16
C GLY A 67 -13.57 -11.16 -15.72
N TYR A 68 -14.86 -10.83 -15.51
CA TYR A 68 -15.45 -10.77 -14.17
C TYR A 68 -15.34 -12.12 -13.44
N THR A 69 -15.60 -13.21 -14.17
CA THR A 69 -15.34 -14.59 -13.70
C THR A 69 -14.42 -15.28 -14.68
N ASN A 70 -13.41 -15.97 -14.16
CA ASN A 70 -12.45 -16.70 -14.98
C ASN A 70 -12.42 -18.18 -14.57
N PRO A 71 -12.26 -19.11 -15.53
CA PRO A 71 -12.05 -20.51 -15.21
C PRO A 71 -10.63 -20.70 -14.67
N LEU A 72 -10.53 -21.21 -13.44
CA LEU A 72 -9.28 -21.64 -12.84
C LEU A 72 -9.25 -23.17 -12.81
N PRO A 73 -8.17 -23.83 -13.28
CA PRO A 73 -8.00 -25.28 -13.14
C PRO A 73 -8.09 -25.70 -11.66
N TRP A 74 -8.86 -26.73 -11.36
CA TRP A 74 -9.09 -27.20 -10.00
C TRP A 74 -9.17 -28.73 -10.01
N GLY A 75 -7.99 -29.38 -9.92
CA GLY A 75 -7.85 -30.81 -10.20
C GLY A 75 -8.20 -31.15 -11.66
N VAL A 76 -9.17 -32.05 -11.85
CA VAL A 76 -9.71 -32.43 -13.17
C VAL A 76 -10.85 -31.51 -13.64
N ASN A 77 -11.31 -30.60 -12.78
CA ASN A 77 -12.42 -29.68 -13.05
C ASN A 77 -11.93 -28.23 -13.17
N TYR A 78 -12.87 -27.30 -13.30
CA TYR A 78 -12.62 -25.87 -13.24
C TYR A 78 -13.53 -25.21 -12.20
N ARG A 79 -13.01 -24.22 -11.48
CA ARG A 79 -13.80 -23.35 -10.60
C ARG A 79 -13.83 -21.93 -11.16
N ARG A 80 -14.91 -21.21 -10.90
CA ARG A 80 -15.04 -19.78 -11.24
C ARG A 80 -14.40 -18.95 -10.15
N VAL A 81 -13.46 -18.09 -10.54
CA VAL A 81 -12.79 -17.16 -9.62
C VAL A 81 -12.88 -15.74 -10.15
N SER A 82 -12.66 -14.75 -9.28
CA SER A 82 -12.66 -13.35 -9.68
C SER A 82 -11.48 -13.02 -10.62
N ALA A 83 -11.59 -11.91 -11.34
CA ALA A 83 -10.49 -11.32 -12.12
C ALA A 83 -9.17 -11.27 -11.35
N TYR A 84 -9.25 -10.95 -10.06
CA TYR A 84 -8.07 -10.74 -9.23
C TYR A 84 -7.29 -12.03 -8.97
N VAL A 85 -7.97 -13.16 -8.71
CA VAL A 85 -7.31 -14.45 -8.49
C VAL A 85 -6.48 -14.85 -9.71
N GLU A 86 -6.95 -14.52 -10.92
CA GLU A 86 -6.20 -14.78 -12.15
C GLU A 86 -4.96 -13.87 -12.30
N LEU A 87 -4.96 -12.69 -11.67
CA LEU A 87 -3.84 -11.73 -11.69
C LEU A 87 -2.79 -12.01 -10.62
N LEU A 88 -3.10 -12.78 -9.58
CA LEU A 88 -2.17 -13.13 -8.49
C LEU A 88 -0.74 -13.52 -8.94
N PRO A 89 -0.53 -14.40 -9.94
CA PRO A 89 0.82 -14.76 -10.36
C PRO A 89 1.59 -13.60 -11.02
N PHE A 90 0.88 -12.61 -11.57
CA PHE A 90 1.46 -11.40 -12.14
C PHE A 90 1.64 -10.28 -11.10
N LEU A 91 1.16 -10.50 -9.87
CA LEU A 91 1.32 -9.62 -8.71
C LEU A 91 2.27 -10.24 -7.67
N ASP A 92 3.11 -11.19 -8.08
CA ASP A 92 4.06 -11.92 -7.23
C ASP A 92 3.42 -12.70 -6.06
N ASN A 93 2.12 -13.01 -6.15
CA ASN A 93 1.37 -13.76 -5.13
C ASN A 93 1.11 -15.22 -5.58
N ASN A 94 2.16 -15.92 -6.01
CA ASN A 94 2.08 -17.33 -6.45
C ASN A 94 1.57 -18.31 -5.37
N PRO A 95 2.01 -18.23 -4.09
CA PRO A 95 1.54 -19.17 -3.07
C PRO A 95 0.02 -19.13 -2.88
N LEU A 96 -0.56 -17.92 -2.91
CA LEU A 96 -2.00 -17.75 -2.83
C LEU A 96 -2.68 -18.31 -4.09
N TYR A 97 -2.14 -18.04 -5.29
CA TYR A 97 -2.67 -18.61 -6.52
C TYR A 97 -2.73 -20.15 -6.50
N ASP A 98 -1.69 -20.79 -5.96
CA ASP A 98 -1.63 -22.24 -5.84
C ASP A 98 -2.66 -22.78 -4.83
N GLU A 99 -2.89 -22.07 -3.71
CA GLU A 99 -3.95 -22.40 -2.75
C GLU A 99 -5.33 -22.35 -3.40
N TRP A 100 -5.58 -21.35 -4.24
CA TRP A 100 -6.82 -21.26 -5.02
C TRP A 100 -6.97 -22.37 -6.08
N ARG A 101 -5.88 -23.03 -6.46
CA ARG A 101 -5.85 -24.14 -7.42
C ARG A 101 -6.02 -25.51 -6.73
N ASP A 102 -5.80 -25.59 -5.43
CA ASP A 102 -5.82 -26.85 -4.68
C ASP A 102 -7.25 -27.43 -4.54
N PRO A 103 -7.52 -28.64 -5.09
CA PRO A 103 -8.80 -29.33 -4.90
C PRO A 103 -9.10 -29.73 -3.46
N ALA A 104 -8.09 -29.83 -2.58
CA ALA A 104 -8.29 -30.09 -1.17
C ALA A 104 -8.88 -28.88 -0.42
N VAL A 105 -8.76 -27.67 -0.97
CA VAL A 105 -9.22 -26.42 -0.36
C VAL A 105 -10.49 -25.91 -1.04
N ALA A 106 -11.63 -26.10 -0.35
CA ALA A 106 -12.93 -25.69 -0.85
C ALA A 106 -13.10 -24.16 -0.94
N ILE A 107 -12.60 -23.42 0.07
CA ILE A 107 -12.58 -21.96 0.10
C ILE A 107 -11.26 -21.53 0.77
N PRO A 108 -10.28 -21.04 -0.01
CA PRO A 108 -9.02 -20.55 0.54
C PRO A 108 -9.23 -19.24 1.31
N GLU A 109 -8.42 -19.02 2.34
CA GLU A 109 -8.47 -17.79 3.12
C GLU A 109 -7.81 -16.67 2.31
N ALA A 110 -8.56 -15.63 1.97
CA ALA A 110 -8.03 -14.53 1.16
C ALA A 110 -7.39 -13.47 2.07
N PRO A 111 -6.05 -13.37 2.20
CA PRO A 111 -5.45 -12.38 3.08
C PRO A 111 -5.77 -10.95 2.63
N PHE A 112 -5.75 -10.00 3.56
CA PHE A 112 -5.84 -8.59 3.22
C PHE A 112 -4.65 -8.18 2.35
N MET A 113 -4.93 -7.71 1.14
CA MET A 113 -3.90 -7.31 0.18
C MET A 113 -3.85 -5.79 0.06
N GLU A 114 -2.72 -5.22 0.49
CA GLU A 114 -2.51 -3.78 0.52
C GLU A 114 -2.58 -3.13 -0.87
N ILE A 115 -2.24 -3.88 -1.92
CA ILE A 115 -2.35 -3.43 -3.31
C ILE A 115 -3.79 -3.19 -3.77
N LEU A 116 -4.76 -3.88 -3.17
CA LEU A 116 -6.19 -3.67 -3.46
C LEU A 116 -6.81 -2.53 -2.65
N HIS A 117 -6.05 -1.99 -1.69
CA HIS A 117 -6.52 -0.89 -0.86
C HIS A 117 -5.91 0.43 -1.30
N CYS A 118 -6.75 1.47 -1.28
CA CYS A 118 -6.34 2.83 -1.56
C CYS A 118 -6.27 3.59 -0.22
N PRO A 119 -5.09 4.02 0.25
CA PRO A 119 -4.94 4.67 1.56
C PRO A 119 -5.62 6.04 1.67
N SER A 120 -6.20 6.57 0.57
CA SER A 120 -7.05 7.76 0.59
C SER A 120 -8.48 7.49 1.05
N ILE A 121 -8.92 6.22 1.12
CA ILE A 121 -10.29 5.83 1.51
C ILE A 121 -10.46 5.67 3.04
N GLY A 122 -9.38 5.84 3.81
CA GLY A 122 -9.32 5.57 5.25
C GLY A 122 -8.51 4.32 5.57
N SER A 123 -8.23 4.08 6.85
CA SER A 123 -7.56 2.84 7.27
C SER A 123 -8.50 1.66 7.07
N PRO A 124 -8.07 0.59 6.38
CA PRO A 124 -8.87 -0.62 6.27
C PRO A 124 -8.99 -1.23 7.66
N ASP A 125 -10.20 -1.60 8.07
CA ASP A 125 -10.38 -2.36 9.30
C ASP A 125 -9.85 -3.78 9.08
N ARG A 126 -8.64 -4.03 9.60
CA ARG A 126 -7.94 -5.32 9.49
C ARG A 126 -8.57 -6.43 10.33
N THR A 127 -9.60 -6.10 11.12
CA THR A 127 -10.35 -7.08 11.92
C THR A 127 -11.60 -7.59 11.23
N LEU A 128 -12.02 -6.94 10.13
CA LEU A 128 -13.11 -7.45 9.31
C LEU A 128 -12.68 -8.76 8.65
N PRO A 129 -13.56 -9.78 8.62
CA PRO A 129 -13.24 -11.03 7.97
C PRO A 129 -13.05 -10.78 6.47
N THR A 130 -12.23 -11.58 5.81
CA THR A 130 -11.73 -11.34 4.45
C THR A 130 -12.82 -11.42 3.36
N ASN A 131 -13.98 -11.95 3.73
CA ASN A 131 -15.23 -11.97 2.98
C ASN A 131 -16.17 -10.79 3.29
N ALA A 132 -15.83 -9.93 4.25
CA ALA A 132 -16.51 -8.67 4.54
C ALA A 132 -15.88 -7.55 3.71
N TYR A 133 -16.19 -7.53 2.42
CA TYR A 133 -16.42 -6.25 1.76
C TYR A 133 -17.90 -5.88 1.98
N PRO A 134 -18.30 -4.59 1.89
CA PRO A 134 -19.70 -4.26 1.62
C PRO A 134 -20.18 -4.89 0.30
#